data_AF-A0A8C5UQT1-F1
#
_entry.id   AF-A0A8C5UQT1-F1
#
_cell.length_a   1.000
_cell.length_b   1.000
_cell.length_c   1.000
_cell.angle_alpha   90.00
_cell.angle_beta   90.00
_cell.angle_gamma   90.00
#
_symmetry.space_group_name_H-M   'P 1'
#
loop_
_entity.id
_entity.type
_entity.pdbx_description
1 polymer ?
#
loop_
_entity_poly.entity_id
_entity_poly.type
_entity_poly.pdbx_seq_one_letter_code
_entity_poly.pdbx_strand_id
1 'polypeptide(L)'
;MASKVTRLLLLLSFVANPEVLGDIIMRPSCANGWFYYRSNCYGYFRKLRSWSDAELECQSYENGAHLASILSLKEASVIAEYIRGYQRNQPVWIGLHDPQKTF
;
A
#
# COMPACT_ATOMS: atom_id res chain seq x y z
N MET A 1 21.99 33.37 -50.99
CA MET A 1 20.79 32.98 -51.75
C MET A 1 20.15 31.78 -51.04
N ALA A 2 18.90 31.98 -50.57
CA ALA A 2 17.85 31.04 -50.12
C ALA A 2 18.28 29.70 -49.48
N SER A 3 18.10 29.47 -48.16
CA SER A 3 16.83 29.16 -47.46
C SER A 3 15.92 28.18 -48.20
N LYS A 4 15.74 26.98 -47.63
CA LYS A 4 14.47 26.24 -47.64
C LYS A 4 14.45 25.20 -46.52
N VAL A 5 13.60 25.51 -45.55
CA VAL A 5 13.07 24.70 -44.46
C VAL A 5 12.46 23.39 -44.99
N THR A 6 12.30 22.42 -44.08
CA THR A 6 11.33 21.31 -44.05
C THR A 6 11.78 19.91 -44.51
N ARG A 7 12.10 19.03 -43.53
CA ARG A 7 11.26 17.86 -43.21
C ARG A 7 11.66 17.29 -41.84
N LEU A 8 10.67 17.25 -40.96
CA LEU A 8 10.67 16.83 -39.57
C LEU A 8 11.10 15.35 -39.44
N LEU A 9 12.25 15.07 -38.84
CA LEU A 9 12.56 13.74 -38.28
C LEU A 9 12.66 13.90 -36.77
N LEU A 10 11.52 13.74 -36.09
CA LEU A 10 11.47 13.53 -34.64
C LEU A 10 12.13 12.18 -34.38
N LEU A 11 13.43 12.16 -34.13
CA LEU A 11 14.06 11.01 -33.49
C LEU A 11 13.54 10.98 -32.06
N LEU A 12 12.50 10.16 -31.84
CA LEU A 12 12.02 9.75 -30.54
C LEU A 12 13.10 8.90 -29.85
N SER A 13 14.24 9.50 -29.53
CA SER A 13 15.13 8.97 -28.52
C SER A 13 14.56 9.35 -27.15
N PHE A 14 13.47 8.69 -26.76
CA PHE A 14 13.25 8.49 -25.34
C PHE A 14 14.41 7.62 -24.87
N VAL A 15 15.45 8.25 -24.33
CA VAL A 15 16.44 7.52 -23.54
C VAL A 15 15.66 7.02 -22.33
N ALA A 16 15.13 5.81 -22.41
CA ALA A 16 14.63 5.12 -21.24
C ALA A 16 15.84 4.90 -20.34
N ASN A 17 15.99 5.75 -19.32
CA ASN A 17 17.05 5.59 -18.33
C ASN A 17 16.84 4.22 -17.66
N PRO A 18 17.84 3.30 -17.70
CA PRO A 18 17.72 1.98 -17.10
C PRO A 18 17.39 2.03 -15.60
N GLU A 19 17.82 3.10 -14.92
CA GLU A 19 17.49 3.39 -13.52
C GLU A 19 15.97 3.58 -13.32
N VAL A 20 15.31 4.31 -14.22
CA VAL A 20 13.85 4.54 -14.16
C VAL A 20 13.08 3.27 -14.48
N LEU A 21 13.58 2.44 -15.39
CA LEU A 21 12.96 1.15 -15.70
C LEU A 21 13.06 0.17 -14.51
N GLY A 22 14.17 0.20 -13.76
CA GLY A 22 14.33 -0.56 -12.52
C GLY A 22 13.29 -0.22 -11.45
N ASP A 23 13.00 1.07 -11.27
CA ASP A 23 11.99 1.55 -10.32
C ASP A 23 10.54 1.22 -10.75
N ILE A 24 10.27 1.14 -12.06
CA ILE A 24 8.93 0.81 -12.59
C ILE A 24 8.63 -0.69 -12.46
N ILE A 25 9.63 -1.56 -12.58
CA ILE A 25 9.47 -3.02 -12.58
C ILE A 25 9.37 -3.62 -11.16
N MET A 26 9.86 -2.91 -10.12
CA MET A 26 9.93 -3.44 -8.75
C MET A 26 8.97 -2.80 -7.74
N ARG A 27 7.96 -2.05 -8.17
CA ARG A 27 6.93 -1.60 -7.22
C ARG A 27 6.13 -2.84 -6.77
N PRO A 28 6.19 -3.25 -5.49
CA PRO A 28 5.40 -4.38 -5.02
C PRO A 28 3.93 -4.09 -5.29
N SER A 29 3.29 -4.88 -6.14
CA SER A 29 1.85 -4.80 -6.34
C SER A 29 1.20 -5.43 -5.12
N CYS A 30 0.51 -4.61 -4.31
CA CYS A 30 -0.30 -5.15 -3.22
C CYS A 30 -1.38 -6.08 -3.75
N ALA A 31 -1.82 -7.02 -2.92
CA ALA A 31 -2.97 -7.85 -3.21
C ALA A 31 -4.21 -7.01 -3.58
N ASN A 32 -5.13 -7.60 -4.35
CA ASN A 32 -6.29 -6.86 -4.84
C ASN A 32 -7.12 -6.27 -3.68
N GLY A 33 -7.42 -4.98 -3.76
CA GLY A 33 -8.14 -4.23 -2.73
C GLY A 33 -7.27 -3.69 -1.59
N TRP A 34 -5.98 -4.04 -1.52
CA TRP A 34 -5.03 -3.50 -0.54
C TRP A 34 -4.36 -2.24 -1.09
N PHE A 35 -3.96 -1.34 -0.19
CA PHE A 35 -3.26 -0.12 -0.58
C PHE A 35 -1.79 -0.14 -0.13
N TYR A 36 -0.92 0.45 -0.95
CA TYR A 36 0.51 0.57 -0.67
C TYR A 36 0.82 1.86 0.09
N TYR A 37 1.59 1.77 1.17
CA TYR A 37 2.17 2.92 1.87
C TYR A 37 3.52 2.56 2.47
N ARG A 38 4.57 3.33 2.13
CA ARG A 38 5.95 3.22 2.68
C ARG A 38 6.45 1.77 2.81
N SER A 39 6.44 1.05 1.69
CA SER A 39 6.91 -0.34 1.59
C SER A 39 6.01 -1.41 2.21
N ASN A 40 4.85 -1.04 2.77
CA ASN A 40 3.88 -2.00 3.29
C ASN A 40 2.58 -1.97 2.48
N CYS A 41 1.87 -3.09 2.48
CA CYS A 41 0.53 -3.22 1.94
C CYS A 41 -0.46 -3.36 3.10
N TYR A 42 -1.58 -2.64 3.02
CA TYR A 42 -2.60 -2.64 4.07
C TYR A 42 -3.96 -3.03 3.48
N GLY A 43 -4.63 -3.96 4.14
CA GLY A 43 -5.98 -4.41 3.82
C GLY A 43 -6.95 -4.11 4.96
N TYR A 44 -8.22 -3.86 4.62
CA TYR A 44 -9.29 -3.67 5.60
C TYR A 44 -10.37 -4.76 5.47
N PHE A 45 -10.67 -5.41 6.59
CA PHE A 45 -11.64 -6.51 6.68
C PHE A 45 -12.88 -6.07 7.46
N ARG A 46 -14.05 -6.20 6.84
CA ARG A 46 -15.33 -5.75 7.43
C ARG A 46 -15.91 -6.71 8.47
N LYS A 47 -15.51 -7.98 8.44
CA LYS A 47 -16.06 -9.02 9.31
C LYS A 47 -15.50 -8.84 10.72
N LEU A 48 -16.39 -8.70 11.71
CA LEU A 48 -16.00 -8.63 13.11
C LEU A 48 -15.46 -9.97 13.58
N ARG A 49 -14.37 -9.92 14.35
CA ARG A 49 -13.62 -11.08 14.84
C ARG A 49 -13.06 -10.77 16.22
N SER A 50 -12.71 -11.82 16.96
CA SER A 50 -11.80 -11.67 18.11
C SER A 50 -10.44 -11.18 17.62
N TRP A 51 -9.63 -10.60 18.51
CA TRP A 51 -8.28 -10.16 18.13
C TRP A 51 -7.45 -11.32 17.57
N SER A 52 -7.50 -12.50 18.21
CA SER A 52 -6.77 -13.70 17.78
C SER A 52 -7.24 -14.21 16.42
N ASP A 53 -8.55 -14.23 16.16
CA ASP A 53 -9.08 -14.66 14.85
C ASP A 53 -8.72 -13.67 13.73
N ALA A 54 -8.62 -12.38 14.05
CA ALA A 54 -8.21 -11.36 13.09
C ALA A 54 -6.72 -11.49 12.75
N GLU A 55 -5.86 -11.76 13.74
CA GLU A 55 -4.43 -12.00 13.52
C GLU A 55 -4.20 -13.27 12.69
N LEU A 56 -4.90 -14.37 13.00
CA LEU A 56 -4.82 -15.61 12.21
C LEU A 56 -5.29 -15.41 10.77
N GLU A 57 -6.32 -14.59 10.53
CA GLU A 57 -6.76 -14.25 9.18
C GLU A 57 -5.68 -13.44 8.44
N CYS A 58 -5.06 -12.43 9.08
CA CYS A 58 -3.96 -11.67 8.48
C CYS A 58 -2.80 -12.58 8.06
N GLN A 59 -2.38 -13.49 8.94
CA GLN A 59 -1.30 -14.45 8.67
C GLN A 59 -1.60 -15.42 7.51
N SER A 60 -2.87 -15.56 7.10
CA SER A 60 -3.26 -16.43 5.99
C SER A 60 -3.03 -15.82 4.60
N TYR A 61 -2.81 -14.51 4.49
CA TYR A 61 -2.70 -13.83 3.19
C TYR A 61 -1.33 -14.00 2.53
N GLU A 62 -0.26 -13.64 3.23
CA GLU A 62 1.11 -13.70 2.72
C GLU A 62 2.06 -14.00 3.88
N ASN A 63 3.23 -14.56 3.58
CA ASN A 63 4.24 -14.79 4.61
C ASN A 63 4.69 -13.45 5.21
N GLY A 64 4.46 -13.25 6.50
CA GLY A 64 4.76 -12.00 7.20
C GLY A 64 3.63 -10.96 7.21
N ALA A 65 2.42 -11.31 6.75
CA ALA A 65 1.23 -10.49 6.95
C ALA A 65 0.70 -10.63 8.38
N HIS A 66 0.45 -9.50 9.04
CA HIS A 66 0.00 -9.40 10.43
C HIS A 66 -1.01 -8.27 10.59
N LEU A 67 -1.72 -8.21 11.72
CA LEU A 67 -2.44 -7.00 12.09
C LEU A 67 -1.47 -5.80 12.09
N ALA A 68 -1.92 -4.69 11.52
CA ALA A 68 -1.05 -3.54 11.25
C ALA A 68 -0.40 -3.00 12.53
N SER A 69 0.92 -2.86 12.51
CA SER A 69 1.62 -1.96 13.42
C SER A 69 1.52 -0.53 12.86
N ILE A 70 1.30 0.44 13.74
CA ILE A 70 1.18 1.85 13.36
C ILE A 70 2.27 2.61 14.09
N LEU A 71 3.30 3.04 13.34
CA LEU A 71 4.55 3.56 13.89
C LEU A 71 4.68 5.08 13.73
N SER A 72 3.71 5.73 13.08
CA SER A 72 3.69 7.19 12.96
C SER A 72 2.27 7.76 12.85
N LEU A 73 2.12 9.04 13.23
CA LEU A 73 0.86 9.77 13.06
C LEU A 73 0.43 9.87 11.59
N LYS A 74 1.38 9.98 10.67
CA LYS A 74 1.09 10.08 9.24
C LYS A 74 0.53 8.76 8.70
N GLU A 75 1.12 7.64 9.10
CA GLU A 75 0.61 6.30 8.78
C GLU A 75 -0.79 6.09 9.35
N ALA A 76 -1.00 6.42 10.63
CA ALA A 76 -2.32 6.35 11.27
C ALA A 76 -3.37 7.15 10.49
N SER A 77 -3.02 8.36 10.05
CA SER A 77 -3.91 9.24 9.30
C SER A 77 -4.30 8.67 7.94
N VAL A 78 -3.33 8.06 7.23
CA VAL A 78 -3.56 7.43 5.91
C VAL A 78 -4.43 6.19 6.06
N ILE A 79 -4.13 5.32 7.03
CA ILE A 79 -4.94 4.12 7.33
C ILE A 79 -6.37 4.52 7.72
N ALA A 80 -6.53 5.55 8.56
CA ALA A 80 -7.85 6.03 8.96
C ALA A 80 -8.65 6.61 7.78
N GLU A 81 -8.02 7.33 6.86
CA GLU A 81 -8.67 7.79 5.62
C GLU A 81 -9.11 6.64 4.73
N TYR A 82 -8.26 5.63 4.57
CA TYR A 82 -8.63 4.43 3.83
C TYR A 82 -9.82 3.71 4.47
N ILE A 83 -9.83 3.51 5.78
CA ILE A 83 -10.94 2.88 6.52
C ILE A 83 -12.23 3.70 6.41
N ARG A 84 -12.16 5.05 6.37
CA ARG A 84 -13.32 5.95 6.20
C ARG A 84 -14.10 5.69 4.91
N GLY A 85 -13.45 5.15 3.88
CA GLY A 85 -14.11 4.70 2.65
C GLY A 85 -15.05 3.50 2.85
N TYR A 86 -14.93 2.78 3.97
CA TYR A 86 -15.69 1.57 4.27
C TYR A 86 -16.61 1.71 5.49
N GLN A 87 -16.20 2.46 6.52
CA GLN A 87 -16.94 2.60 7.78
C GLN A 87 -16.54 3.87 8.55
N ARG A 88 -17.35 4.31 9.53
CA ARG A 88 -17.08 5.53 10.32
C ARG A 88 -16.96 5.33 11.84
N ASN A 89 -17.69 4.37 12.42
CA ASN A 89 -17.98 4.34 13.86
C ASN A 89 -17.66 3.00 14.55
N GLN A 90 -17.01 2.07 13.87
CA GLN A 90 -16.64 0.75 14.41
C GLN A 90 -15.17 0.73 14.81
N PRO A 91 -14.81 0.10 15.93
CA PRO A 91 -13.41 -0.16 16.26
C PRO A 91 -12.81 -1.14 15.25
N VAL A 92 -11.51 -1.01 15.00
CA VAL A 92 -10.74 -1.87 14.09
C VAL A 92 -9.53 -2.41 14.85
N TRP A 93 -9.29 -3.71 14.75
CA TRP A 93 -8.12 -4.33 15.38
C TRP A 93 -6.82 -3.88 14.70
N ILE A 94 -5.78 -3.71 15.52
CA ILE A 94 -4.40 -3.45 15.12
C ILE A 94 -3.46 -4.39 15.88
N GLY A 95 -2.19 -4.42 15.52
CA GLY A 95 -1.23 -5.41 16.02
C GLY A 95 -0.77 -5.22 17.47
N LEU A 96 -1.20 -4.16 18.17
CA LEU A 96 -0.86 -3.98 19.58
C LEU A 96 -1.74 -4.87 20.45
N HIS A 97 -1.13 -5.84 21.12
CA HIS A 97 -1.80 -6.78 22.01
C HIS A 97 -0.97 -7.01 23.27
N ASP A 98 -1.64 -7.02 24.42
CA ASP A 98 -1.07 -7.38 25.72
C ASP A 98 -1.62 -8.76 26.13
N PRO A 99 -0.82 -9.85 25.99
CA PRO A 99 -1.25 -11.20 26.33
C PRO A 99 -1.52 -11.40 27.83
N GLN A 100 -1.02 -10.50 28.69
CA GLN A 100 -1.10 -10.62 30.14
C GLN A 100 -2.24 -9.78 30.73
N LYS A 101 -2.91 -8.96 29.91
CA LYS A 101 -4.03 -8.14 30.34
C LYS A 101 -5.25 -9.00 30.65
N THR A 102 -5.43 -9.32 31.93
CA THR A 102 -6.69 -9.84 32.47
C THR A 102 -7.63 -8.67 32.79
N PHE A 103 -8.91 -8.79 32.38
CA PHE A 103 -9.96 -7.81 32.66
C PHE A 103 -10.63 -8.08 34.01
#